data_AF-A0A1B6IVZ2-F1
#
_entry.id   AF-A0A1B6IVZ2-F1
#
_cell.length_a   1.000
_cell.length_b   1.000
_cell.length_c   1.000
_cell.angle_alpha   90.00
_cell.angle_beta   90.00
_cell.angle_gamma   90.00
#
_symmetry.space_group_name_H-M   'P 1'
#
loop_
_entity.id
_entity.type
_entity.pdbx_description
1 polymer ?
#
loop_
_entity_poly.entity_id
_entity_poly.type
_entity_poly.pdbx_seq_one_letter_code
_entity_poly.pdbx_strand_id
1 'polypeptide(L)'
;ILCHWLIVVLNNKVHGAKKVLKVFKDNSEVPVEKELALIRKIRELKFETQRNAFKIHILRQGMKIGCGIAMDHWRYMATDGIQVRCAFDKNHRYGHSMIFGSWSNINEERITKIMKKLGDEAVRLIINGLFFEKDSYYLAIMDTDDTPIGYDDEKPVMYDDLKQEIRLFLSGFTYIDNWDEWVKNNYKKVLEDGTEKPSKKKIGDLVRDNVYPACEAVLLTSTTNEEIAIITKKEYSDAVRQDVWKKINEILMKIRDGIIQDVATRAYQALKEKYKQ
;
A
#
# COMPACT_ATOMS: atom_id res chain seq x y z
N ILE A 1 5.94 -17.76 -8.27
CA ILE A 1 6.50 -17.40 -9.60
C ILE A 1 7.16 -16.03 -9.44
N LEU A 2 8.49 -15.97 -9.45
CA LEU A 2 9.25 -14.74 -9.23
C LEU A 2 9.18 -13.84 -10.47
N CYS A 3 8.37 -12.77 -10.39
CA CYS A 3 8.40 -11.67 -11.35
C CYS A 3 9.79 -11.01 -11.29
N HIS A 4 10.64 -11.33 -12.26
CA HIS A 4 11.92 -10.67 -12.42
C HIS A 4 11.67 -9.27 -12.99
N TRP A 5 11.90 -8.26 -12.18
CA TRP A 5 11.94 -6.85 -12.57
C TRP A 5 13.06 -6.65 -13.57
N LEU A 6 12.75 -6.65 -14.86
CA LEU A 6 13.70 -6.20 -15.87
C LEU A 6 13.57 -4.68 -15.98
N ILE A 7 14.35 -3.97 -15.16
CA ILE A 7 14.55 -2.51 -15.29
C ILE A 7 15.29 -2.29 -16.62
N VAL A 8 14.55 -2.06 -17.71
CA VAL A 8 15.17 -1.66 -18.99
C VAL A 8 15.42 -0.15 -18.92
N VAL A 9 16.69 0.17 -18.71
CA VAL A 9 17.25 1.51 -18.58
C VAL A 9 17.19 2.22 -19.93
N LEU A 10 16.25 3.15 -20.11
CA LEU A 10 16.37 4.18 -21.14
C LEU A 10 17.27 5.30 -20.58
N ASN A 11 18.56 5.18 -20.88
CA ASN A 11 19.65 6.14 -20.65
C ASN A 11 19.98 6.58 -19.20
N ASN A 12 21.15 6.11 -18.75
CA ASN A 12 22.13 6.70 -17.82
C ASN A 12 21.73 6.96 -16.35
N LYS A 13 22.42 6.24 -15.46
CA LYS A 13 22.52 6.41 -13.99
C LYS A 13 21.21 6.15 -13.22
N VAL A 14 21.16 5.02 -12.54
CA VAL A 14 20.08 4.51 -11.66
C VAL A 14 19.64 5.53 -10.58
N HIS A 15 20.36 6.62 -10.36
CA HIS A 15 20.07 7.61 -9.31
C HIS A 15 19.22 8.82 -9.76
N GLY A 16 18.67 8.82 -10.98
CA GLY A 16 17.92 9.98 -11.51
C GLY A 16 16.75 9.71 -12.46
N ALA A 17 16.24 8.47 -12.52
CA ALA A 17 15.11 8.15 -13.41
C ALA A 17 13.76 8.54 -12.79
N LYS A 18 13.06 9.52 -13.40
CA LYS A 18 11.70 9.94 -12.99
C LYS A 18 10.66 8.81 -13.08
N LYS A 19 10.91 7.83 -13.94
CA LYS A 19 10.00 6.73 -14.23
C LYS A 19 10.66 5.37 -13.98
N VAL A 20 9.87 4.42 -13.48
CA VAL A 20 10.18 2.99 -13.44
C VAL A 20 9.42 2.30 -14.57
N LEU A 21 10.09 1.34 -15.22
CA LEU A 21 9.50 0.54 -16.28
C LEU A 21 9.28 -0.89 -15.79
N LYS A 22 8.03 -1.35 -15.86
CA LYS A 22 7.67 -2.75 -15.72
C LYS A 22 7.46 -3.39 -17.10
N VAL A 23 8.20 -4.44 -17.40
CA VAL A 23 8.14 -5.16 -18.68
C VAL A 23 7.40 -6.48 -18.50
N PHE A 24 6.47 -6.78 -19.40
CA PHE A 24 5.71 -8.03 -19.38
C PHE A 24 6.44 -9.10 -20.20
N LYS A 25 6.50 -10.33 -19.65
CA LYS A 25 7.20 -11.46 -20.29
C LYS A 25 6.46 -11.95 -21.54
N ASP A 26 5.14 -11.87 -21.52
CA ASP A 26 4.33 -12.07 -22.70
C ASP A 26 4.36 -10.78 -23.53
N ASN A 27 4.69 -10.88 -24.81
CA ASN A 27 4.72 -9.74 -25.73
C ASN A 27 3.30 -9.22 -26.05
N SER A 28 2.27 -9.74 -25.38
CA SER A 28 0.88 -9.34 -25.56
C SER A 28 0.60 -7.99 -24.89
N GLU A 29 -0.31 -7.22 -25.48
CA GLU A 29 -0.76 -5.93 -24.94
C GLU A 29 -1.80 -6.11 -23.82
N VAL A 30 -2.49 -7.24 -23.81
CA VAL A 30 -3.60 -7.55 -22.90
C VAL A 30 -3.21 -7.40 -21.42
N PRO A 31 -2.04 -7.89 -20.95
CA PRO A 31 -1.56 -7.65 -19.60
C PRO A 31 -1.44 -6.18 -19.22
N VAL A 32 -0.92 -5.37 -20.14
CA VAL A 32 -0.71 -3.95 -19.92
C VAL A 32 -2.04 -3.22 -19.81
N GLU A 33 -2.99 -3.52 -20.70
CA GLU A 33 -4.30 -2.87 -20.70
C GLU A 33 -5.11 -3.21 -19.45
N LYS A 34 -5.10 -4.48 -19.00
CA LYS A 34 -5.78 -4.89 -17.77
C LYS A 34 -5.24 -4.16 -16.54
N GLU A 35 -3.92 -4.03 -16.46
CA GLU A 35 -3.25 -3.41 -15.33
C GLU A 35 -3.47 -1.89 -15.30
N LEU A 36 -3.42 -1.22 -16.47
CA LEU A 36 -3.80 0.18 -16.58
C LEU A 36 -5.27 0.42 -16.24
N ALA A 37 -6.18 -0.48 -16.62
CA ALA A 37 -7.59 -0.40 -16.24
C ALA A 37 -7.79 -0.51 -14.72
N LEU A 38 -7.05 -1.40 -14.05
CA LEU A 38 -7.06 -1.52 -12.60
C LEU A 38 -6.54 -0.25 -11.91
N ILE A 39 -5.42 0.30 -12.38
CA ILE A 39 -4.88 1.57 -11.85
C ILE A 39 -5.91 2.70 -12.00
N ARG A 40 -6.58 2.81 -13.16
CA ARG A 40 -7.65 3.79 -13.37
C ARG A 40 -8.80 3.60 -12.38
N LYS A 41 -9.29 2.37 -12.20
CA LYS A 41 -10.35 2.05 -11.24
C LYS A 41 -9.97 2.40 -9.80
N ILE A 42 -8.73 2.09 -9.39
CA ILE A 42 -8.21 2.41 -8.05
C ILE A 42 -8.22 3.93 -7.83
N ARG A 43 -7.81 4.71 -8.85
CA ARG A 43 -7.81 6.18 -8.81
C ARG A 43 -9.20 6.78 -8.79
N GLU A 44 -10.14 6.26 -9.59
CA GLU A 44 -11.54 6.67 -9.58
C GLU A 44 -12.16 6.51 -8.19
N LEU A 45 -11.78 5.43 -7.50
CA LEU A 45 -12.18 5.17 -6.13
C LEU A 45 -11.41 6.01 -5.10
N LYS A 46 -10.53 6.93 -5.51
CA LYS A 46 -9.72 7.83 -4.68
C LYS A 46 -8.75 7.12 -3.73
N PHE A 47 -8.21 5.97 -4.12
CA PHE A 47 -7.08 5.35 -3.42
C PHE A 47 -5.76 5.87 -3.99
N GLU A 48 -4.71 5.86 -3.15
CA GLU A 48 -3.38 6.24 -3.61
C GLU A 48 -2.71 5.05 -4.32
N THR A 49 -2.13 5.33 -5.49
CA THR A 49 -1.47 4.36 -6.39
C THR A 49 -0.59 5.14 -7.37
N GLN A 50 -0.06 4.51 -8.43
CA GLN A 50 0.75 5.21 -9.43
C GLN A 50 -0.07 6.25 -10.19
N ARG A 51 0.32 7.53 -10.05
CA ARG A 51 -0.39 8.67 -10.63
C ARG A 51 -0.22 8.81 -12.14
N ASN A 52 0.91 8.36 -12.69
CA ASN A 52 1.22 8.51 -14.12
C ASN A 52 1.68 7.19 -14.78
N ALA A 53 0.91 6.12 -14.61
CA ALA A 53 1.13 4.86 -15.31
C ALA A 53 0.62 4.91 -16.75
N PHE A 54 1.47 4.59 -17.73
CA PHE A 54 1.09 4.52 -19.15
C PHE A 54 1.84 3.41 -19.89
N LYS A 55 1.24 2.91 -20.96
CA LYS A 55 1.81 1.87 -21.82
C LYS A 55 2.98 2.40 -22.62
N ILE A 56 4.01 1.59 -22.76
CA ILE A 56 5.11 1.81 -23.70
C ILE A 56 5.37 0.56 -24.54
N HIS A 57 5.85 0.77 -25.77
CA HIS A 57 6.33 -0.29 -26.64
C HIS A 57 7.85 -0.36 -26.59
N ILE A 58 8.38 -1.54 -26.32
CA ILE A 58 9.82 -1.78 -26.18
C ILE A 58 10.28 -2.52 -27.42
N LEU A 59 11.04 -1.82 -28.28
CA LEU A 59 11.67 -2.40 -29.45
C LEU A 59 13.07 -2.90 -29.06
N ARG A 60 13.29 -4.22 -29.04
CA ARG A 60 14.66 -4.77 -29.04
C ARG A 60 15.14 -4.95 -30.48
N GLN A 61 16.40 -4.58 -30.77
CA GLN A 61 17.03 -4.78 -32.07
C GLN A 61 16.84 -6.23 -32.54
N GLY A 62 16.03 -6.41 -33.58
CA GLY A 62 15.93 -7.65 -34.35
C GLY A 62 15.01 -8.76 -33.80
N MET A 63 13.79 -8.48 -33.30
CA MET A 63 12.56 -9.32 -33.51
C MET A 63 11.53 -9.40 -32.35
N LYS A 64 11.60 -8.61 -31.27
CA LYS A 64 10.49 -8.60 -30.28
C LYS A 64 10.07 -7.19 -29.88
N ILE A 65 8.82 -6.84 -30.23
CA ILE A 65 8.07 -5.73 -29.63
C ILE A 65 7.52 -6.26 -28.32
N GLY A 66 8.10 -5.84 -27.19
CA GLY A 66 7.53 -6.07 -25.87
C GLY A 66 6.62 -4.90 -25.48
N CYS A 67 5.67 -5.13 -24.57
CA CYS A 67 4.89 -4.05 -23.97
C CYS A 67 5.27 -3.89 -22.49
N GLY A 68 5.24 -2.65 -22.01
CA GLY A 68 5.54 -2.32 -20.62
C GLY A 68 4.67 -1.19 -20.10
N ILE A 69 4.69 -1.01 -18.78
CA ILE A 69 4.08 0.14 -18.10
C ILE A 69 5.21 1.01 -17.54
N ALA A 70 5.25 2.26 -17.98
CA ALA A 70 6.08 3.29 -17.37
C ALA A 70 5.25 4.01 -16.29
N MET A 71 5.81 4.16 -15.09
CA MET A 71 5.16 4.76 -13.92
C MET A 71 6.11 5.66 -13.16
N ASP A 72 5.61 6.57 -12.32
CA ASP A 72 6.49 7.41 -11.50
C ASP A 72 7.33 6.57 -10.53
N HIS A 73 8.60 6.92 -10.43
CA HIS A 73 9.46 6.37 -9.40
C HIS A 73 9.11 7.02 -8.05
N TRP A 74 8.97 6.22 -6.99
CA TRP A 74 8.48 6.70 -5.69
C TRP A 74 9.31 7.82 -5.07
N ARG A 75 10.62 7.87 -5.33
CA ARG A 75 11.46 9.02 -4.97
C ARG A 75 10.92 10.36 -5.47
N TYR A 76 10.40 10.40 -6.70
CA TYR A 76 9.82 11.62 -7.28
C TYR A 76 8.39 11.85 -6.80
N MET A 77 7.65 10.79 -6.48
CA MET A 77 6.37 10.95 -5.78
C MET A 77 6.58 11.61 -4.40
N ALA A 78 7.69 11.30 -3.73
CA ALA A 78 8.04 11.93 -2.45
C ALA A 78 8.32 13.43 -2.59
N THR A 79 8.92 13.88 -3.70
CA THR A 79 9.07 15.33 -3.99
C THR A 79 7.74 16.00 -4.31
N ASP A 80 6.73 15.23 -4.71
CA ASP A 80 5.36 15.69 -4.96
C ASP A 80 4.45 15.50 -3.73
N GLY A 81 5.04 15.31 -2.53
CA GLY A 81 4.32 15.22 -1.27
C GLY A 81 3.76 13.83 -0.94
N ILE A 82 4.23 12.75 -1.59
CA ILE A 82 3.75 11.38 -1.36
C ILE A 82 4.91 10.46 -0.99
N GLN A 83 5.04 10.17 0.28
CA GLN A 83 6.12 9.37 0.83
C GLN A 83 5.66 7.92 0.97
N VAL A 84 6.05 7.07 0.02
CA VAL A 84 5.72 5.63 0.04
C VAL A 84 6.77 4.87 0.85
N ARG A 85 6.31 4.05 1.82
CA ARG A 85 7.13 3.20 2.68
C ARG A 85 6.96 1.73 2.29
N CYS A 86 7.92 1.20 1.54
CA CYS A 86 7.90 -0.22 1.18
C CYS A 86 8.10 -1.10 2.41
N ALA A 87 7.17 -2.06 2.56
CA ALA A 87 7.20 -2.99 3.66
C ALA A 87 8.35 -3.99 3.57
N PHE A 88 8.72 -4.39 2.35
CA PHE A 88 9.64 -5.49 2.09
C PHE A 88 11.02 -5.04 1.63
N ASP A 89 11.18 -3.77 1.22
CA ASP A 89 12.45 -3.24 0.74
C ASP A 89 12.82 -1.93 1.43
N LYS A 90 13.87 -2.01 2.26
CA LYS A 90 14.43 -0.87 3.00
C LYS A 90 14.97 0.25 2.09
N ASN A 91 15.39 -0.09 0.86
CA ASN A 91 15.91 0.88 -0.10
C ASN A 91 14.79 1.64 -0.82
N HIS A 92 13.53 1.23 -0.63
CA HIS A 92 12.35 1.86 -1.24
C HIS A 92 11.46 2.53 -0.18
N ARG A 93 12.07 3.29 0.72
CA ARG A 93 11.41 4.14 1.71
C ARG A 93 11.83 5.57 1.45
N TYR A 94 10.99 6.35 0.78
CA TYR A 94 11.31 7.71 0.35
C TYR A 94 10.56 8.74 1.18
N GLY A 95 11.24 9.84 1.53
CA GLY A 95 10.71 10.93 2.36
C GLY A 95 11.14 10.86 3.83
N HIS A 96 10.91 11.94 4.59
CA HIS A 96 11.49 12.15 5.92
C HIS A 96 10.45 12.27 7.05
N SER A 97 9.17 12.17 6.74
CA SER A 97 8.13 12.19 7.76
C SER A 97 8.15 10.93 8.61
N MET A 98 8.12 11.13 9.92
CA MET A 98 8.11 10.11 10.96
C MET A 98 6.68 9.75 11.38
N ILE A 99 6.47 8.50 11.77
CA ILE A 99 5.16 7.99 12.20
C ILE A 99 5.02 8.11 13.72
N PHE A 100 6.10 7.82 14.43
CA PHE A 100 6.21 7.78 15.88
C PHE A 100 7.24 8.77 16.42
N GLY A 101 8.44 8.87 15.83
CA GLY A 101 9.47 9.86 16.21
C GLY A 101 10.00 9.82 17.67
N SER A 102 9.39 9.03 18.57
CA SER A 102 9.85 8.80 19.94
C SER A 102 9.19 7.56 20.54
N TRP A 103 9.77 7.03 21.63
CA TRP A 103 9.19 5.89 22.36
C TRP A 103 7.82 6.18 22.98
N SER A 104 7.56 7.42 23.41
CA SER A 104 6.28 7.79 24.04
C SER A 104 5.13 7.82 23.03
N ASN A 105 5.44 8.04 21.75
CA ASN A 105 4.46 8.02 20.67
C ASN A 105 4.12 6.59 20.19
N ILE A 106 4.94 5.59 20.50
CA ILE A 106 4.59 4.18 20.29
C ILE A 106 3.67 3.74 21.44
N ASN A 107 2.38 4.03 21.30
CA ASN A 107 1.35 3.76 22.28
C ASN A 107 0.04 3.30 21.62
N GLU A 108 -0.87 2.77 22.45
CA GLU A 108 -2.14 2.18 22.00
C GLU A 108 -3.05 3.18 21.29
N GLU A 109 -3.16 4.40 21.79
CA GLU A 109 -4.00 5.44 21.21
C GLU A 109 -3.57 5.78 19.77
N ARG A 110 -2.29 6.06 19.58
CA ARG A 110 -1.74 6.43 18.26
C ARG A 110 -1.81 5.27 17.27
N ILE A 111 -1.43 4.06 17.69
CA ILE A 111 -1.51 2.88 16.81
C ILE A 111 -2.97 2.57 16.44
N THR A 112 -3.90 2.66 17.40
CA THR A 112 -5.34 2.51 17.13
C THR A 112 -5.83 3.54 16.13
N LYS A 113 -5.43 4.81 16.27
CA LYS A 113 -5.79 5.88 15.32
C LYS A 113 -5.30 5.58 13.91
N ILE A 114 -4.05 5.12 13.76
CA ILE A 114 -3.49 4.74 12.46
C ILE A 114 -4.24 3.53 11.88
N MET A 115 -4.41 2.46 12.67
CA MET A 115 -5.09 1.24 12.22
C MET A 115 -6.55 1.48 11.84
N LYS A 116 -7.26 2.41 12.51
CA LYS A 116 -8.61 2.83 12.10
C LYS A 116 -8.60 3.51 10.72
N LYS A 117 -7.66 4.42 10.45
CA LYS A 117 -7.52 5.05 9.12
C LYS A 117 -7.26 4.01 8.03
N LEU A 118 -6.34 3.08 8.25
CA LEU A 118 -6.08 1.98 7.31
C LEU A 118 -7.31 1.07 7.17
N GLY A 119 -8.04 0.84 8.26
CA GLY A 119 -9.30 0.12 8.29
C GLY A 119 -10.41 0.78 7.45
N ASP A 120 -10.48 2.10 7.41
CA ASP A 120 -11.45 2.85 6.59
C ASP A 120 -11.20 2.62 5.09
N GLU A 121 -9.93 2.60 4.69
CA GLU A 121 -9.53 2.26 3.33
C GLU A 121 -9.82 0.81 3.00
N ALA A 122 -9.60 -0.11 3.95
CA ALA A 122 -9.97 -1.49 3.79
C ALA A 122 -11.48 -1.70 3.62
N VAL A 123 -12.33 -0.98 4.39
CA VAL A 123 -13.79 -1.01 4.19
C VAL A 123 -14.12 -0.62 2.75
N ARG A 124 -13.53 0.48 2.24
CA ARG A 124 -13.73 0.92 0.85
C ARG A 124 -13.27 -0.12 -0.18
N LEU A 125 -12.19 -0.84 0.08
CA LEU A 125 -11.71 -1.93 -0.78
C LEU A 125 -12.71 -3.08 -0.81
N ILE A 126 -13.15 -3.53 0.37
CA ILE A 126 -14.11 -4.62 0.54
C ILE A 126 -15.42 -4.32 -0.21
N ILE A 127 -16.00 -3.13 -0.03
CA ILE A 127 -17.31 -2.80 -0.64
C ILE A 127 -17.25 -2.68 -2.17
N ASN A 128 -16.06 -2.49 -2.73
CA ASN A 128 -15.81 -2.39 -4.17
C ASN A 128 -15.25 -3.69 -4.76
N GLY A 129 -15.16 -4.76 -3.97
CA GLY A 129 -14.64 -6.04 -4.39
C GLY A 129 -13.18 -5.97 -4.85
N LEU A 130 -12.39 -5.10 -4.22
CA LEU A 130 -10.96 -4.98 -4.48
C LEU A 130 -10.20 -5.62 -3.32
N PHE A 131 -9.43 -6.65 -3.63
CA PHE A 131 -8.45 -7.20 -2.71
C PHE A 131 -7.17 -7.45 -3.47
N PHE A 132 -6.05 -7.28 -2.79
CA PHE A 132 -4.72 -7.52 -3.31
C PHE A 132 -3.97 -8.47 -2.39
N GLU A 133 -2.89 -9.04 -2.92
CA GLU A 133 -1.95 -9.83 -2.14
C GLU A 133 -1.30 -8.97 -1.03
N LYS A 134 -0.88 -9.60 0.06
CA LYS A 134 -0.30 -8.91 1.22
C LYS A 134 0.87 -7.98 0.85
N ASP A 135 1.62 -8.33 -0.19
CA ASP A 135 2.79 -7.60 -0.67
C ASP A 135 2.47 -6.39 -1.57
N SER A 136 1.19 -6.20 -1.89
CA SER A 136 0.68 -5.13 -2.75
C SER A 136 0.22 -3.88 -1.99
N TYR A 137 0.38 -3.86 -0.66
CA TYR A 137 0.02 -2.74 0.20
C TYR A 137 1.28 -2.13 0.81
N TYR A 138 1.38 -0.80 0.75
CA TYR A 138 2.40 -0.01 1.42
C TYR A 138 1.77 1.13 2.20
N LEU A 139 2.55 1.78 3.07
CA LEU A 139 2.11 3.01 3.74
C LEU A 139 2.44 4.19 2.82
N ALA A 140 1.47 5.06 2.59
CA ALA A 140 1.73 6.40 2.07
C ALA A 140 1.55 7.42 3.18
N ILE A 141 2.53 8.32 3.33
CA ILE A 141 2.39 9.55 4.10
C ILE A 141 2.25 10.69 3.09
N MET A 142 1.16 11.44 3.14
CA MET A 142 0.76 12.37 2.09
C MET A 142 0.56 13.78 2.63
N ASP A 143 1.09 14.75 1.89
CA ASP A 143 0.79 16.16 2.10
C ASP A 143 -0.71 16.40 1.90
N THR A 144 -1.24 17.29 2.73
CA THR A 144 -2.60 17.82 2.59
C THR A 144 -2.53 19.30 2.22
N ASP A 145 -3.67 19.92 1.95
CA ASP A 145 -3.75 21.36 1.70
C ASP A 145 -3.26 22.18 2.92
N ASP A 146 -3.23 21.57 4.12
CA ASP A 146 -2.76 22.19 5.36
C ASP A 146 -1.28 21.92 5.66
N THR A 147 -0.58 21.16 4.80
CA THR A 147 0.85 20.86 5.01
C THR A 147 1.71 22.12 4.79
N PRO A 148 2.58 22.49 5.74
CA PRO A 148 3.40 23.71 5.62
C PRO A 148 4.28 23.69 4.37
N ILE A 149 4.24 24.76 3.57
CA ILE A 149 5.12 24.88 2.40
C ILE A 149 6.56 25.12 2.87
N GLY A 150 7.51 24.38 2.28
CA GLY A 150 8.94 24.58 2.52
C GLY A 150 9.44 24.05 3.86
N TYR A 151 8.77 23.04 4.45
CA TYR A 151 9.38 22.28 5.54
C TYR A 151 10.67 21.64 5.04
N ASP A 152 11.69 21.66 5.91
CA ASP A 152 13.00 21.09 5.61
C ASP A 152 12.83 19.58 5.42
N ASP A 153 12.92 19.13 4.18
CA ASP A 153 12.76 17.73 3.84
C ASP A 153 13.93 16.91 4.37
N GLU A 154 15.07 17.49 4.74
CA GLU A 154 16.18 16.74 5.34
C GLU A 154 15.99 16.47 6.84
N LYS A 155 15.06 17.17 7.50
CA LYS A 155 14.81 17.02 8.94
C LYS A 155 13.61 16.11 9.22
N PRO A 156 13.79 15.01 9.96
CA PRO A 156 12.68 14.16 10.33
C PRO A 156 11.69 14.88 11.25
N VAL A 157 10.44 14.99 10.82
CA VAL A 157 9.32 15.59 11.58
C VAL A 157 8.15 14.62 11.59
N MET A 158 7.35 14.64 12.64
CA MET A 158 6.14 13.82 12.73
C MET A 158 5.14 14.19 11.64
N TYR A 159 4.54 13.18 11.00
CA TYR A 159 3.59 13.41 9.91
C TYR A 159 2.38 14.26 10.35
N ASP A 160 1.89 14.07 11.58
CA ASP A 160 0.75 14.82 12.11
C ASP A 160 1.10 16.27 12.51
N ASP A 161 2.36 16.53 12.85
CA ASP A 161 2.87 17.89 13.04
C ASP A 161 2.92 18.64 11.70
N LEU A 162 3.26 17.93 10.62
CA LEU A 162 3.23 18.44 9.24
C LEU A 162 1.83 18.43 8.59
N LYS A 163 0.77 18.11 9.35
CA LYS A 163 -0.61 18.00 8.84
C LYS A 163 -0.75 17.02 7.66
N GLN A 164 0.13 16.05 7.58
CA GLN A 164 0.07 15.00 6.59
C GLN A 164 -0.95 13.92 7.00
N GLU A 165 -1.40 13.15 6.02
CA GLU A 165 -2.26 12.00 6.24
C GLU A 165 -1.55 10.68 5.94
N ILE A 166 -2.05 9.61 6.56
CA ILE A 166 -1.59 8.24 6.33
C ILE A 166 -2.66 7.51 5.54
N ARG A 167 -2.25 6.86 4.44
CA ARG A 167 -3.11 6.08 3.54
C ARG A 167 -2.49 4.72 3.21
N LEU A 168 -3.30 3.80 2.70
CA LEU A 168 -2.78 2.64 1.98
C LEU A 168 -2.36 3.08 0.58
N PHE A 169 -1.12 2.78 0.23
CA PHE A 169 -0.63 2.87 -1.13
C PHE A 169 -0.77 1.49 -1.79
N LEU A 170 -1.53 1.44 -2.88
CA LEU A 170 -1.83 0.21 -3.60
C LEU A 170 -0.87 0.05 -4.77
N SER A 171 -0.03 -0.97 -4.68
CA SER A 171 1.04 -1.25 -5.65
C SER A 171 0.90 -2.60 -6.34
N GLY A 172 -0.26 -3.23 -6.25
CA GLY A 172 -0.51 -4.55 -6.80
C GLY A 172 -0.36 -4.56 -8.33
N PHE A 173 0.81 -4.95 -8.79
CA PHE A 173 1.15 -5.19 -10.19
C PHE A 173 1.67 -6.61 -10.41
N THR A 174 1.40 -7.57 -9.53
CA THR A 174 1.60 -8.96 -9.96
C THR A 174 0.49 -9.29 -10.95
N TYR A 175 0.91 -9.79 -12.12
CA TYR A 175 0.00 -10.44 -13.07
C TYR A 175 -0.58 -11.64 -12.34
N ILE A 176 -1.65 -11.41 -11.57
CA ILE A 176 -2.48 -12.48 -11.05
C ILE A 176 -3.17 -12.99 -12.31
N ASP A 177 -2.63 -14.10 -12.84
CA ASP A 177 -3.34 -14.88 -13.85
C ASP A 177 -4.76 -15.05 -13.34
N ASN A 178 -5.69 -14.57 -14.16
CA ASN A 178 -7.09 -14.50 -13.83
C ASN A 178 -7.41 -13.57 -12.64
N TRP A 179 -6.91 -12.33 -12.60
CA TRP A 179 -7.39 -11.28 -11.68
C TRP A 179 -8.92 -11.27 -11.55
N ASP A 180 -9.63 -11.36 -12.68
CA ASP A 180 -11.09 -11.44 -12.67
C ASP A 180 -11.61 -12.71 -11.99
N GLU A 181 -10.92 -13.84 -12.13
CA GLU A 181 -11.24 -15.09 -11.44
C GLU A 181 -10.75 -15.10 -9.99
N TRP A 182 -9.71 -14.35 -9.62
CA TRP A 182 -9.25 -14.21 -8.24
C TRP A 182 -10.19 -13.26 -7.47
N VAL A 183 -10.54 -12.13 -8.08
CA VAL A 183 -11.58 -11.22 -7.58
C VAL A 183 -12.90 -11.98 -7.52
N LYS A 184 -13.30 -12.67 -8.59
CA LYS A 184 -14.47 -13.54 -8.55
C LYS A 184 -14.29 -14.62 -7.49
N ASN A 185 -13.22 -15.38 -7.36
CA ASN A 185 -13.16 -16.50 -6.41
C ASN A 185 -13.09 -16.03 -4.95
N ASN A 186 -12.37 -14.94 -4.63
CA ASN A 186 -12.32 -14.43 -3.27
C ASN A 186 -13.55 -13.61 -2.89
N TYR A 187 -14.10 -12.83 -3.83
CA TYR A 187 -15.33 -12.06 -3.60
C TYR A 187 -16.59 -12.92 -3.74
N LYS A 188 -16.62 -13.90 -4.66
CA LYS A 188 -17.64 -14.96 -4.77
C LYS A 188 -17.60 -15.82 -3.52
N LYS A 189 -16.48 -16.16 -2.88
CA LYS A 189 -16.53 -16.81 -1.55
C LYS A 189 -17.32 -15.99 -0.51
N VAL A 190 -17.17 -14.66 -0.54
CA VAL A 190 -17.95 -13.74 0.30
C VAL A 190 -19.42 -13.64 -0.15
N LEU A 191 -19.69 -13.83 -1.45
CA LEU A 191 -20.99 -13.63 -2.13
C LEU A 191 -21.55 -14.89 -2.82
N GLU A 192 -21.22 -16.09 -2.32
CA GLU A 192 -21.31 -17.36 -3.07
C GLU A 192 -22.66 -17.48 -3.77
N ASP A 193 -22.60 -17.56 -5.09
CA ASP A 193 -23.69 -17.73 -6.05
C ASP A 193 -24.62 -16.56 -6.37
N GLY A 194 -24.21 -15.32 -6.07
CA GLY A 194 -24.89 -14.12 -6.61
C GLY A 194 -26.34 -13.96 -6.15
N THR A 195 -26.71 -14.69 -5.09
CA THR A 195 -28.06 -14.79 -4.54
C THR A 195 -28.06 -14.74 -3.00
N GLU A 196 -26.92 -14.94 -2.32
CA GLU A 196 -26.81 -14.76 -0.87
C GLU A 196 -26.32 -13.35 -0.48
N LYS A 197 -27.03 -12.75 0.48
CA LYS A 197 -26.58 -11.54 1.18
C LYS A 197 -25.26 -11.84 1.89
N PRO A 198 -24.23 -10.97 1.80
CA PRO A 198 -22.95 -11.22 2.47
C PRO A 198 -23.18 -11.41 3.97
N SER A 199 -22.61 -12.46 4.57
CA SER A 199 -22.75 -12.71 6.01
C SER A 199 -21.67 -11.97 6.80
N LYS A 200 -22.00 -11.49 8.00
CA LYS A 200 -21.04 -10.82 8.89
C LYS A 200 -19.84 -11.72 9.21
N LYS A 201 -20.06 -13.04 9.31
CA LYS A 201 -19.00 -14.02 9.57
C LYS A 201 -17.99 -14.08 8.42
N LYS A 202 -18.45 -14.24 7.17
CA LYS A 202 -17.58 -14.29 5.98
C LYS A 202 -16.73 -13.02 5.82
N ILE A 203 -17.30 -11.85 6.09
CA ILE A 203 -16.57 -10.58 6.09
C ILE A 203 -15.55 -10.54 7.24
N GLY A 204 -15.92 -11.01 8.42
CA GLY A 204 -15.00 -11.11 9.56
C GLY A 204 -13.77 -11.96 9.25
N ASP A 205 -13.97 -13.14 8.64
CA ASP A 205 -12.88 -14.04 8.25
C ASP A 205 -12.00 -13.40 7.17
N LEU A 206 -12.60 -12.76 6.15
CA LEU A 206 -11.88 -12.00 5.13
C LEU A 206 -10.99 -10.90 5.72
N VAL A 207 -11.53 -10.11 6.67
CA VAL A 207 -10.78 -9.05 7.35
C VAL A 207 -9.64 -9.64 8.16
N ARG A 208 -9.91 -10.71 8.92
CA ARG A 208 -8.92 -11.38 9.78
C ARG A 208 -7.75 -11.96 8.97
N ASP A 209 -8.05 -12.58 7.84
CA ASP A 209 -7.08 -13.44 7.14
C ASP A 209 -6.31 -12.67 6.05
N ASN A 210 -6.86 -11.57 5.54
CA ASN A 210 -6.27 -10.85 4.40
C ASN A 210 -5.98 -9.38 4.73
N VAL A 211 -6.98 -8.65 5.22
CA VAL A 211 -6.89 -7.20 5.38
C VAL A 211 -6.03 -6.80 6.57
N TYR A 212 -6.34 -7.34 7.75
CA TYR A 212 -5.64 -6.99 8.98
C TYR A 212 -4.15 -7.34 8.89
N PRO A 213 -3.74 -8.54 8.45
CA PRO A 213 -2.33 -8.88 8.30
C PRO A 213 -1.58 -7.98 7.31
N ALA A 214 -2.27 -7.45 6.29
CA ALA A 214 -1.67 -6.47 5.37
C ALA A 214 -1.46 -5.12 6.06
N CYS A 215 -2.47 -4.58 6.76
CA CYS A 215 -2.36 -3.31 7.49
C CYS A 215 -1.30 -3.38 8.61
N GLU A 216 -1.28 -4.49 9.35
CA GLU A 216 -0.27 -4.78 10.37
C GLU A 216 1.14 -4.82 9.77
N ALA A 217 1.33 -5.56 8.66
CA ALA A 217 2.62 -5.64 8.00
C ALA A 217 3.09 -4.27 7.51
N VAL A 218 2.21 -3.50 6.89
CA VAL A 218 2.47 -2.12 6.44
C VAL A 218 2.94 -1.25 7.60
N LEU A 219 2.23 -1.25 8.74
CA LEU A 219 2.62 -0.44 9.88
C LEU A 219 3.96 -0.89 10.48
N LEU A 220 4.14 -2.19 10.75
CA LEU A 220 5.37 -2.74 11.35
C LEU A 220 6.61 -2.39 10.53
N THR A 221 6.48 -2.35 9.21
CA THR A 221 7.60 -2.20 8.30
C THR A 221 7.80 -0.77 7.79
N SER A 222 6.93 0.17 8.17
CA SER A 222 6.96 1.54 7.65
C SER A 222 7.98 2.47 8.31
N THR A 223 8.43 2.18 9.53
CA THR A 223 9.42 2.98 10.26
C THR A 223 10.79 2.94 9.55
N THR A 224 11.35 4.11 9.24
CA THR A 224 12.64 4.22 8.56
C THR A 224 13.81 3.93 9.50
N ASN A 225 15.02 3.72 8.95
CA ASN A 225 16.21 3.48 9.76
C ASN A 225 16.58 4.73 10.59
N GLU A 226 16.39 5.91 9.99
CA GLU A 226 16.60 7.22 10.60
C GLU A 226 15.63 7.42 11.76
N GLU A 227 14.35 7.09 11.56
CA GLU A 227 13.34 7.16 12.62
C GLU A 227 13.63 6.18 13.76
N ILE A 228 14.09 4.96 13.45
CA ILE A 228 14.53 3.98 14.47
C ILE A 228 15.67 4.55 15.31
N ALA A 229 16.67 5.18 14.67
CA ALA A 229 17.78 5.79 15.38
C ALA A 229 17.30 6.94 16.30
N ILE A 230 16.35 7.75 15.83
CA ILE A 230 15.75 8.85 16.61
C ILE A 230 14.95 8.31 17.81
N ILE A 231 14.06 7.33 17.58
CA ILE A 231 13.24 6.72 18.63
C ILE A 231 14.12 6.16 19.74
N THR A 232 15.16 5.43 19.35
CA THR A 232 15.97 4.65 20.29
C THR A 232 17.16 5.41 20.86
N LYS A 233 17.54 6.54 20.26
CA LYS A 233 18.77 7.29 20.53
C LYS A 233 20.02 6.40 20.42
N LYS A 234 19.98 5.42 19.51
CA LYS A 234 21.06 4.47 19.22
C LYS A 234 21.35 4.47 17.73
N GLU A 235 22.56 4.07 17.35
CA GLU A 235 22.82 3.75 15.94
C GLU A 235 21.91 2.62 15.46
N TYR A 236 21.52 2.68 14.19
CA TYR A 236 20.69 1.64 13.60
C TYR A 236 21.41 0.30 13.66
N SER A 237 20.69 -0.71 14.15
CA SER A 237 21.02 -2.12 13.96
C SER A 237 19.73 -2.92 13.88
N ASP A 238 19.81 -4.13 13.32
CA ASP A 238 18.63 -4.99 13.24
C ASP A 238 18.11 -5.37 14.63
N ALA A 239 18.97 -5.47 15.65
CA ALA A 239 18.55 -5.67 17.04
C ALA A 239 17.74 -4.48 17.59
N VAL A 240 18.21 -3.25 17.38
CA VAL A 240 17.51 -2.02 17.80
C VAL A 240 16.16 -1.88 17.09
N ARG A 241 16.10 -2.25 15.81
CA ARG A 241 14.84 -2.32 15.05
C ARG A 241 13.87 -3.34 15.64
N GLN A 242 14.34 -4.52 16.03
CA GLN A 242 13.52 -5.55 16.65
C GLN A 242 12.88 -5.08 17.96
N ASP A 243 13.57 -4.24 18.76
CA ASP A 243 12.98 -3.65 19.97
C ASP A 243 11.77 -2.76 19.64
N VAL A 244 11.90 -1.89 18.64
CA VAL A 244 10.81 -1.02 18.17
C VAL A 244 9.65 -1.85 17.64
N TRP A 245 9.95 -2.85 16.81
CA TRP A 245 8.96 -3.76 16.24
C TRP A 245 8.23 -4.56 17.28
N LYS A 246 8.94 -5.07 18.28
CA LYS A 246 8.35 -5.81 19.39
C LYS A 246 7.32 -4.95 20.12
N LYS A 247 7.65 -3.70 20.44
CA LYS A 247 6.71 -2.79 21.11
C LYS A 247 5.47 -2.48 20.25
N ILE A 248 5.65 -2.23 18.96
CA ILE A 248 4.53 -2.01 18.03
C ILE A 248 3.64 -3.27 17.98
N ASN A 249 4.26 -4.45 17.83
CA ASN A 249 3.57 -5.73 17.75
C ASN A 249 2.79 -6.07 19.03
N GLU A 250 3.36 -5.81 20.21
CA GLU A 250 2.67 -5.99 21.50
C GLU A 250 1.39 -5.16 21.58
N ILE A 251 1.39 -3.95 21.05
CA ILE A 251 0.21 -3.09 21.01
C ILE A 251 -0.79 -3.58 19.95
N LEU A 252 -0.31 -3.95 18.76
CA LEU A 252 -1.15 -4.50 17.69
C LEU A 252 -1.89 -5.76 18.15
N MET A 253 -1.23 -6.67 18.87
CA MET A 253 -1.86 -7.86 19.45
C MET A 253 -3.00 -7.51 20.42
N LYS A 254 -2.88 -6.43 21.21
CA LYS A 254 -3.92 -5.99 22.15
C LYS A 254 -5.16 -5.45 21.45
N ILE A 255 -4.97 -4.71 20.35
CA ILE A 255 -6.09 -4.04 19.66
C ILE A 255 -6.68 -4.86 18.51
N ARG A 256 -6.02 -5.96 18.12
CA ARG A 256 -6.32 -6.76 16.93
C ARG A 256 -7.80 -7.09 16.76
N ASP A 257 -8.39 -7.73 17.76
CA ASP A 257 -9.77 -8.23 17.65
C ASP A 257 -10.77 -7.07 17.57
N GLY A 258 -10.51 -5.98 18.28
CA GLY A 258 -11.32 -4.76 18.22
C GLY A 258 -11.30 -4.13 16.82
N ILE A 259 -10.12 -4.00 16.20
CA ILE A 259 -9.98 -3.48 14.84
C ILE A 259 -10.66 -4.39 13.81
N ILE A 260 -10.45 -5.70 13.89
CA ILE A 260 -11.07 -6.68 12.98
C ILE A 260 -12.60 -6.60 13.07
N GLN A 261 -13.14 -6.60 14.29
CA GLN A 261 -14.59 -6.55 14.51
C GLN A 261 -15.20 -5.23 14.01
N ASP A 262 -14.52 -4.11 14.23
CA ASP A 262 -14.94 -2.79 13.75
C ASP A 262 -15.01 -2.75 12.23
N VAL A 263 -13.90 -3.05 11.55
CA VAL A 263 -13.79 -3.05 10.08
C VAL A 263 -14.82 -4.01 9.46
N ALA A 264 -14.94 -5.22 10.00
CA ALA A 264 -15.90 -6.20 9.50
C ALA A 264 -17.36 -5.75 9.68
N THR A 265 -17.68 -5.10 10.80
CA THR A 265 -19.03 -4.59 11.06
C THR A 265 -19.38 -3.46 10.09
N ARG A 266 -18.47 -2.50 9.90
CA ARG A 266 -18.67 -1.37 8.98
C ARG A 266 -18.77 -1.82 7.52
N ALA A 267 -17.89 -2.72 7.08
CA ALA A 267 -17.96 -3.32 5.75
C ALA A 267 -19.28 -4.09 5.53
N TYR A 268 -19.73 -4.88 6.52
CA TYR A 268 -21.01 -5.58 6.44
C TYR A 268 -22.20 -4.62 6.30
N GLN A 269 -22.23 -3.55 7.10
CA GLN A 269 -23.30 -2.54 7.03
C GLN A 269 -23.32 -1.86 5.66
N ALA A 270 -22.17 -1.41 5.17
CA ALA A 270 -22.06 -0.76 3.86
C ALA A 270 -22.45 -1.70 2.69
N LEU A 271 -22.03 -2.96 2.73
CA LEU A 271 -22.45 -3.95 1.74
C LEU A 271 -23.96 -4.22 1.80
N LYS A 272 -24.52 -4.32 3.01
CA LYS A 272 -25.97 -4.52 3.21
C LYS A 272 -26.78 -3.35 2.64
N GLU A 273 -26.29 -2.12 2.75
CA GLU A 273 -26.93 -0.94 2.15
C GLU A 273 -26.83 -0.97 0.62
N LYS A 274 -25.65 -1.29 0.08
CA LYS A 274 -25.40 -1.37 -1.37
C LYS A 274 -26.30 -2.40 -2.08
N TYR A 275 -26.61 -3.53 -1.44
CA TYR A 275 -27.44 -4.61 -2.00
C TYR A 275 -28.90 -4.63 -1.51
N LYS A 276 -29.35 -3.57 -0.82
CA LYS A 276 -30.78 -3.36 -0.54
C LYS A 276 -31.51 -2.66 -1.69
N GLN A 277 -30.76 -2.01 -2.59
CA GLN A 277 -31.23 -1.39 -3.83
C GLN A 277 -31.21 -2.42 -4.96
#